data_AF-C3YH14-F1
#
_entry.id   AF-C3YH14-F1
#
_cell.length_a   1.000
_cell.length_b   1.000
_cell.length_c   1.000
_cell.angle_alpha   90.00
_cell.angle_beta   90.00
_cell.angle_gamma   90.00
#
_symmetry.space_group_name_H-M   'P 1'
#
loop_
_entity.id
_entity.type
_entity.pdbx_description
1 polymer ?
#
loop_
_entity_poly.entity_id
_entity_poly.type
_entity_poly.pdbx_seq_one_letter_code
_entity_poly.pdbx_strand_id
1 'polypeptide(L)'
;KRGVHVKSSGYKVIHVTGRLRPRLSLSHSQRNPITILGLVAVAHALPPPTINEIRMEQNMFVSRVTMDLKIIYCEPRITDYMDLAPSDVVSKSCYDFLHAEDVEPFRRTHYDCKYQIYIHVCLDEG
;
A
#
# COMPACT_ATOMS: atom_id res chain seq x y z
N LYS A 1 1.34 23.87 -23.50
CA LYS A 1 1.66 23.38 -22.13
C LYS A 1 2.24 21.99 -22.28
N ARG A 2 3.57 21.83 -22.17
CA ARG A 2 4.25 20.54 -22.38
C ARG A 2 4.04 19.67 -21.14
N GLY A 3 3.39 18.53 -21.31
CA GLY A 3 3.22 17.54 -20.25
C GLY A 3 4.58 17.15 -19.71
N VAL A 4 4.73 17.23 -18.39
CA VAL A 4 5.93 16.76 -17.70
C VAL A 4 5.93 15.24 -17.82
N HIS A 5 6.59 14.73 -18.85
CA HIS A 5 7.00 13.34 -18.93
C HIS A 5 8.11 13.15 -17.90
N VAL A 6 7.75 12.82 -16.66
CA VAL A 6 8.71 12.36 -15.66
C VAL A 6 9.22 11.02 -16.16
N LYS A 7 10.38 11.01 -16.83
CA LYS A 7 11.09 9.77 -17.14
C LYS A 7 11.58 9.20 -15.81
N SER A 8 10.84 8.23 -15.26
CA SER A 8 11.40 7.29 -14.28
C SER A 8 12.67 6.69 -14.90
N SER A 9 13.76 6.67 -14.15
CA SER A 9 15.12 6.30 -14.55
C SER A 9 15.31 4.83 -15.00
N GLY A 10 14.26 4.17 -15.50
CA GLY A 10 14.25 2.77 -15.91
C GLY A 10 14.00 1.76 -14.78
N TYR A 11 13.82 2.25 -13.55
CA TYR A 11 13.58 1.40 -12.37
C TYR A 11 12.08 1.13 -12.15
N LYS A 12 11.77 -0.04 -11.59
CA LYS A 12 10.43 -0.46 -11.16
C LYS A 12 10.41 -0.65 -9.65
N VAL A 13 9.29 -0.28 -9.02
CA VAL A 13 9.03 -0.61 -7.62
C VAL A 13 8.55 -2.06 -7.54
N ILE A 14 9.19 -2.84 -6.67
CA ILE A 14 8.88 -4.26 -6.46
C ILE A 14 8.57 -4.47 -4.99
N HIS A 15 7.38 -5.01 -4.69
CA HIS A 15 7.05 -5.47 -3.34
C HIS A 15 7.65 -6.86 -3.14
N VAL A 16 8.55 -7.00 -2.15
CA VAL A 16 9.21 -8.26 -1.82
C VAL A 16 8.70 -8.76 -0.47
N THR A 17 8.17 -9.98 -0.44
CA THR A 17 7.65 -10.61 0.78
C THR A 17 8.31 -11.97 0.96
N GLY A 18 8.84 -12.24 2.15
CA GLY A 18 9.60 -13.46 2.39
C GLY A 18 9.92 -13.73 3.85
N ARG A 19 10.73 -14.76 4.09
CA ARG A 19 11.20 -15.16 5.43
C ARG A 19 12.71 -15.29 5.46
N LEU A 20 13.31 -14.77 6.52
CA LEU A 20 14.72 -15.00 6.83
C LEU A 20 14.89 -16.42 7.36
N ARG A 21 15.91 -17.13 6.88
CA ARG A 21 16.25 -18.49 7.34
C ARG A 21 17.31 -18.42 8.44
N PRO A 22 16.95 -18.66 9.71
CA PRO A 22 17.94 -18.77 10.77
C PRO A 22 18.67 -20.11 10.71
N ARG A 23 19.96 -20.12 11.06
CA ARG A 23 20.69 -21.34 11.42
C ARG A 23 20.68 -21.47 12.94
N LEU A 24 19.96 -22.47 13.44
CA LEU A 24 20.02 -22.83 14.85
C LEU A 24 21.22 -23.75 15.07
N SER A 25 22.20 -23.30 15.85
CA SER A 25 23.34 -24.13 16.25
C SER A 25 23.04 -24.76 17.61
N LEU A 26 22.44 -25.95 17.61
CA LEU A 26 22.18 -26.73 18.82
C LEU A 26 23.47 -27.47 19.25
N SER A 27 24.42 -26.76 19.88
CA SER A 27 25.53 -27.40 20.59
C SER A 27 25.27 -27.37 22.09
N HIS A 28 25.45 -28.51 22.77
CA HIS A 28 25.04 -28.74 24.16
C HIS A 28 25.80 -27.90 25.21
N SER A 29 26.79 -27.08 24.81
CA SER A 29 27.66 -26.38 25.75
C SER A 29 27.95 -24.91 25.43
N GLN A 30 27.47 -24.36 24.31
CA GLN A 30 27.68 -22.94 23.97
C GLN A 30 26.44 -22.34 23.32
N ARG A 31 25.91 -21.25 23.92
CA ARG A 31 24.85 -20.42 23.34
C ARG A 31 25.42 -19.67 22.13
N ASN A 32 25.46 -20.31 20.98
CA ASN A 32 25.89 -19.65 19.75
C ASN A 32 24.82 -18.65 19.30
N PRO A 33 25.20 -17.44 18.84
CA PRO A 33 24.25 -16.46 18.35
C PRO A 33 23.52 -16.98 17.10
N ILE A 34 22.25 -16.61 16.95
CA ILE A 34 21.46 -16.94 15.76
C ILE A 34 22.12 -16.26 14.55
N THR A 35 22.53 -17.05 13.56
CA THR A 35 23.05 -16.53 12.28
C THR A 35 21.98 -16.67 11.19
N ILE A 36 21.78 -15.62 10.40
CA ILE A 36 20.84 -15.64 9.28
C ILE A 36 21.58 -16.19 8.06
N LEU A 37 21.06 -17.27 7.46
CA LEU A 37 21.63 -17.89 6.26
C LEU A 37 21.26 -17.15 4.98
N GLY A 38 20.09 -16.52 4.96
CA GLY A 38 19.60 -15.79 3.79
C GLY A 38 18.09 -15.57 3.84
N LEU A 39 17.58 -14.92 2.80
CA LEU A 39 16.15 -14.62 2.60
C LEU A 39 15.58 -15.55 1.53
N VAL A 40 14.41 -16.13 1.79
CA VAL A 40 13.57 -16.75 0.76
C VAL A 40 12.35 -15.85 0.59
N ALA A 41 12.15 -15.32 -0.62
CA ALA A 41 11.10 -14.33 -0.88
C ALA A 41 10.47 -14.48 -2.27
N VAL A 42 9.26 -13.94 -2.37
CA VAL A 42 8.54 -13.68 -3.63
C VAL A 42 8.57 -12.16 -3.88
N ALA A 43 8.62 -11.79 -5.15
CA ALA A 43 8.72 -10.40 -5.58
C ALA A 43 7.62 -10.08 -6.60
N HIS A 44 6.79 -9.08 -6.33
CA HIS A 44 5.71 -8.63 -7.20
C HIS A 44 6.00 -7.21 -7.68
N ALA A 45 6.10 -7.01 -9.00
CA ALA A 45 6.20 -5.69 -9.59
C ALA A 45 4.89 -4.92 -9.43
N LEU A 46 4.95 -3.71 -8.86
CA LEU A 46 3.78 -2.85 -8.77
C LEU A 46 3.39 -2.36 -10.18
N PRO A 47 2.08 -2.23 -10.48
CA PRO A 47 1.62 -1.71 -11.75
C PRO A 47 2.15 -0.28 -11.98
N PRO A 48 2.42 0.14 -13.22
CA PRO A 48 2.83 1.50 -13.52
C PRO A 48 1.78 2.52 -13.01
N PRO A 49 2.20 3.70 -12.52
CA PRO A 49 1.27 4.70 -12.00
C PRO A 49 0.30 5.26 -13.07
N THR A 50 0.64 5.05 -14.34
CA THR A 50 -0.13 5.49 -15.50
C THR A 50 -1.16 4.47 -15.97
N ILE A 51 -1.27 3.30 -15.33
CA ILE A 51 -2.21 2.28 -15.77
C ILE A 51 -3.63 2.67 -15.31
N ASN A 52 -4.44 3.12 -16.25
CA ASN A 52 -5.87 3.39 -16.03
C ASN A 52 -6.70 2.09 -16.02
N GLU A 53 -6.07 0.94 -16.24
CA GLU A 53 -6.72 -0.35 -16.52
C GLU A 53 -6.41 -1.41 -15.45
N ILE A 54 -6.33 -1.03 -14.18
CA ILE A 54 -6.45 -2.03 -13.11
C ILE A 54 -7.88 -2.56 -13.21
N ARG A 55 -8.03 -3.85 -13.52
CA ARG A 55 -9.33 -4.54 -13.46
C ARG A 55 -9.81 -4.44 -12.02
N MET A 56 -10.79 -3.58 -11.78
CA MET A 56 -11.41 -3.46 -10.48
C MET A 56 -12.28 -4.68 -10.26
N GLU A 57 -12.01 -5.38 -9.18
CA GLU A 57 -12.89 -6.45 -8.73
C GLU A 57 -14.18 -5.84 -8.17
N GLN A 58 -15.19 -6.69 -7.97
CA GLN A 58 -16.49 -6.22 -7.51
C GLN A 58 -16.33 -5.49 -6.17
N ASN A 59 -15.55 -5.99 -5.22
CA ASN A 59 -15.39 -5.45 -3.87
C ASN A 59 -14.36 -4.29 -3.76
N MET A 60 -14.21 -3.49 -4.83
CA MET A 60 -13.27 -2.37 -4.87
C MET A 60 -13.94 -1.11 -5.41
N PHE A 61 -13.52 0.04 -4.88
CA PHE A 61 -13.86 1.36 -5.41
C PHE A 61 -12.61 2.25 -5.49
N VAL A 62 -12.66 3.30 -6.31
CA VAL A 62 -11.55 4.24 -6.49
C VAL A 62 -11.72 5.50 -5.68
N SER A 63 -10.64 5.90 -5.00
CA SER A 63 -10.45 7.26 -4.52
C SER A 63 -9.19 7.87 -5.13
N ARG A 64 -9.25 9.16 -5.49
CA ARG A 64 -8.07 9.95 -5.84
C ARG A 64 -7.75 10.87 -4.68
N VAL A 65 -6.47 10.91 -4.33
CA VAL A 65 -5.97 11.70 -3.21
C VAL A 65 -4.77 12.54 -3.65
N THR A 66 -4.50 13.61 -2.90
CA THR A 66 -3.26 14.38 -2.99
C THR A 66 -2.11 13.68 -2.27
N MET A 67 -0.90 14.23 -2.38
CA MET A 67 0.31 13.70 -1.71
C MET A 67 0.25 13.76 -0.19
N ASP A 68 -0.64 14.56 0.39
CA ASP A 68 -0.95 14.64 1.82
C ASP A 68 -2.19 13.79 2.21
N LEU A 69 -2.63 12.91 1.30
CA LEU A 69 -3.79 12.02 1.47
C LEU A 69 -5.13 12.73 1.68
N LYS A 70 -5.27 13.94 1.14
CA LYS A 70 -6.58 14.60 1.06
C LYS A 70 -7.37 14.03 -0.11
N ILE A 71 -8.59 13.58 0.16
CA ILE A 71 -9.48 13.01 -0.86
C ILE A 71 -9.97 14.12 -1.78
N ILE A 72 -9.66 14.01 -3.08
CA ILE A 72 -10.11 14.95 -4.12
C ILE A 72 -11.19 14.38 -5.02
N TYR A 73 -11.35 13.05 -5.02
CA TYR A 73 -12.41 12.36 -5.72
C TYR A 73 -12.66 11.00 -5.05
N CYS A 74 -13.92 10.59 -4.98
CA CYS A 74 -14.32 9.26 -4.54
C CYS A 74 -15.43 8.74 -5.47
N GLU A 75 -15.33 7.48 -5.89
CA GLU A 75 -16.34 6.82 -6.71
C GLU A 75 -17.64 6.62 -5.93
N PRO A 76 -18.83 6.80 -6.55
CA PRO A 76 -20.12 6.61 -5.88
C PRO A 76 -20.32 5.26 -5.21
N ARG A 77 -19.66 4.22 -5.70
CA ARG A 77 -19.70 2.84 -5.17
C ARG A 77 -19.22 2.71 -3.73
N ILE A 78 -18.64 3.75 -3.12
CA ILE A 78 -18.38 3.77 -1.67
C ILE A 78 -19.65 3.47 -0.87
N THR A 79 -20.83 3.88 -1.34
CA THR A 79 -22.11 3.64 -0.66
C THR A 79 -22.52 2.17 -0.67
N ASP A 80 -21.94 1.36 -1.56
CA ASP A 80 -22.22 -0.08 -1.61
C ASP A 80 -21.56 -0.81 -0.44
N TYR A 81 -20.59 -0.16 0.22
CA TYR A 81 -19.75 -0.79 1.24
C TYR A 81 -19.64 -0.05 2.56
N MET A 82 -19.94 1.25 2.56
CA MET A 82 -19.78 2.15 3.70
C MET A 82 -21.04 2.99 3.86
N ASP A 83 -21.35 3.38 5.09
CA ASP A 83 -22.46 4.31 5.40
C ASP A 83 -22.11 5.78 5.05
N LEU A 84 -21.28 6.01 4.03
CA LEU A 84 -20.76 7.32 3.64
C LEU A 84 -21.00 7.56 2.15
N ALA A 85 -21.46 8.76 1.80
CA ALA A 85 -21.51 9.21 0.42
C ALA A 85 -20.19 9.86 -0.01
N PRO A 86 -19.90 9.97 -1.32
CA PRO A 86 -18.72 10.68 -1.80
C PRO A 86 -18.60 12.12 -1.28
N SER A 87 -19.73 12.81 -1.10
CA SER A 87 -19.78 14.17 -0.54
C SER A 87 -19.27 14.24 0.90
N ASP A 88 -19.38 13.14 1.65
CA ASP A 88 -18.99 13.10 3.06
C ASP A 88 -17.49 12.87 3.23
N VAL A 89 -16.81 12.36 2.19
CA VAL A 89 -15.38 12.01 2.24
C VAL A 89 -14.49 12.95 1.44
N VAL A 90 -15.00 13.52 0.35
CA VAL A 90 -14.25 14.49 -0.45
C VAL A 90 -13.86 15.68 0.43
N SER A 91 -12.63 16.17 0.24
CA SER A 91 -11.97 17.23 0.99
C SER A 91 -11.51 16.89 2.41
N LYS A 92 -11.79 15.67 2.92
CA LYS A 92 -11.23 15.17 4.18
C LYS A 92 -9.92 14.43 3.95
N SER A 93 -9.15 14.25 5.03
CA SER A 93 -7.94 13.44 5.00
C SER A 93 -8.31 11.97 5.15
N CYS A 94 -7.58 11.06 4.49
CA CYS A 94 -7.71 9.63 4.76
C CYS A 94 -7.47 9.29 6.24
N TYR A 95 -6.63 10.06 6.95
CA TYR A 95 -6.39 9.88 8.39
C TYR A 95 -7.64 10.07 9.25
N ASP A 96 -8.65 10.82 8.78
CA ASP A 96 -9.89 11.07 9.52
C ASP A 96 -10.79 9.82 9.61
N PHE A 97 -10.53 8.81 8.77
CA PHE A 97 -11.33 7.60 8.65
C PHE A 97 -10.63 6.34 9.17
N LEU A 98 -9.38 6.45 9.60
CA LEU A 98 -8.62 5.31 10.10
C LEU A 98 -9.01 4.98 11.53
N HIS A 99 -9.04 3.69 11.84
CA HIS A 99 -9.03 3.25 13.22
C HIS A 99 -7.73 3.69 13.90
N ALA A 100 -7.80 4.09 15.18
CA ALA A 100 -6.66 4.69 15.88
C ALA A 100 -5.42 3.78 15.91
N GLU A 101 -5.63 2.47 15.95
CA GLU A 101 -4.55 1.46 15.95
C GLU A 101 -3.82 1.37 14.60
N ASP A 102 -4.47 1.77 13.51
CA ASP A 102 -3.92 1.65 12.15
C ASP A 102 -3.20 2.92 11.68
N VAL A 103 -3.34 4.04 12.41
CA VAL A 103 -2.77 5.34 12.02
C VAL A 103 -1.26 5.26 11.82
N GLU A 104 -0.53 4.64 12.75
CA GLU A 104 0.93 4.58 12.69
C GLU A 104 1.45 3.61 11.60
N PRO A 105 0.93 2.37 11.46
CA PRO A 105 1.23 1.52 10.31
C PRO A 105 0.95 2.22 8.97
N PHE A 106 -0.21 2.86 8.84
CA PHE A 106 -0.61 3.56 7.61
C PHE A 106 0.28 4.78 7.32
N ARG A 107 0.71 5.51 8.37
CA ARG A 107 1.65 6.62 8.21
C ARG A 107 3.01 6.15 7.68
N ARG A 108 3.47 4.98 8.08
CA ARG A 108 4.72 4.39 7.54
C ARG A 108 4.58 4.07 6.06
N THR A 109 3.50 3.40 5.67
CA THR A 109 3.25 3.10 4.24
C THR A 109 3.11 4.36 3.41
N HIS A 110 2.49 5.42 3.94
CA HIS A 110 2.43 6.72 3.28
C HIS A 110 3.83 7.32 3.02
N TYR A 111 4.79 7.18 3.94
CA TYR A 111 6.17 7.62 3.69
C TYR A 111 6.90 6.78 2.64
N ASP A 112 6.64 5.47 2.61
CA ASP A 112 7.29 4.54 1.68
C ASP A 112 6.71 4.66 0.25
N CYS A 113 5.42 4.95 0.11
CA CYS A 113 4.67 4.93 -1.15
C CYS A 113 4.37 6.33 -1.73
N LYS A 114 5.29 7.29 -1.60
CA LYS A 114 5.11 8.68 -2.08
C LYS A 114 4.91 8.87 -3.60
N TYR A 115 4.98 7.81 -4.40
CA TYR A 115 4.98 7.92 -5.88
C TYR A 115 3.83 7.19 -6.58
N GLN A 116 2.97 6.48 -5.85
CA GLN A 116 1.85 5.73 -6.44
C GLN A 116 0.67 5.68 -5.46
N ILE A 117 -0.14 6.74 -5.41
CA ILE A 117 -1.28 6.77 -4.50
C ILE A 117 -2.58 6.74 -5.31
N TYR A 118 -2.92 5.55 -5.78
CA TYR A 118 -4.32 5.14 -5.88
C TYR A 118 -4.58 4.32 -4.62
N ILE A 119 -5.36 4.86 -3.69
CA ILE A 119 -5.78 4.07 -2.52
C ILE A 119 -6.86 3.13 -3.02
N HIS A 120 -6.46 1.87 -3.22
CA HIS A 120 -7.40 0.78 -3.32
C HIS A 120 -7.86 0.45 -1.92
N VAL A 121 -9.07 0.85 -1.56
CA VAL A 121 -9.72 0.33 -0.35
C VAL A 121 -10.22 -1.06 -0.73
N CYS A 122 -9.42 -2.07 -0.39
CA CYS A 122 -9.87 -3.46 -0.39
C CYS A 122 -10.56 -3.66 0.95
N LEU A 123 -11.88 -3.84 0.93
CA LEU A 123 -12.60 -4.21 2.13
C LEU A 123 -12.47 -5.72 2.24
N ASP A 124 -11.67 -6.18 3.20
CA ASP A 124 -11.72 -7.57 3.62
C ASP A 124 -13.12 -7.78 4.22
N GLU A 125 -13.96 -8.52 3.51
CA GLU A 125 -15.14 -9.11 4.15
C GLU A 125 -14.61 -10.24 5.03
N GLY A 126 -14.79 -10.09 6.34
CA GLY A 126 -14.26 -11.00 7.36
C GLY A 126 -14.63 -12.48 7.17
#